data_AF-A0AAW0J015-F1
#
_entry.id   AF-A0AAW0J015-F1
#
_cell.length_a   1.000
_cell.length_b   1.000
_cell.length_c   1.000
_cell.angle_alpha   90.00
_cell.angle_beta   90.00
_cell.angle_gamma   90.00
#
_symmetry.space_group_name_H-M   'P 1'
#
loop_
_entity.id
_entity.type
_entity.pdbx_description
1 polymer ?
#
loop_
_entity_poly.entity_id
_entity_poly.type
_entity_poly.pdbx_seq_one_letter_code
_entity_poly.pdbx_strand_id
1 'polypeptide(L)'
;MMRLLSLLPIIYLFTMLPCNLNSAHLGGSIAFFLGWLSNFKLLLFAFDQGPLSPPLPKLLHFISIACLPIKLKQDPPPNTKNNKNPSHQNIPKSHNLTKVTRSMLLVIKALFLAMIIHAYDYRENLHLYVILSLYCCHTYLAVEIVLALAVTPVQAIFGFKIELQFNEPYLATPLQDFWSHRWNLMVTSILRPTVYIPIRRISTNVIGSRWAALPAIIRPS
;
A
#
# COMPACT_ATOMS: atom_id res chain seq x y z
N MET A 1 -16.31 -21.12 3.10
CA MET A 1 -17.60 -20.79 2.42
C MET A 1 -18.57 -20.03 3.33
N MET A 2 -18.90 -20.50 4.54
CA MET A 2 -19.76 -19.76 5.49
C MET A 2 -19.26 -18.34 5.84
N ARG A 3 -17.94 -18.15 5.92
CA ARG A 3 -17.34 -16.81 6.14
C ARG A 3 -17.65 -15.82 5.03
N LEU A 4 -17.68 -16.25 3.77
CA LEU A 4 -18.00 -15.39 2.64
C LEU A 4 -19.44 -14.87 2.74
N LEU A 5 -20.39 -15.77 3.05
CA LEU A 5 -21.80 -15.41 3.19
C LEU A 5 -22.01 -14.38 4.32
N SER A 6 -21.30 -14.56 5.45
CA SER A 6 -21.37 -13.64 6.59
C SER A 6 -20.76 -12.27 6.30
N LEU A 7 -19.78 -12.18 5.39
CA LEU A 7 -19.10 -10.92 5.05
C LEU A 7 -19.79 -10.16 3.89
N LEU A 8 -20.70 -10.81 3.16
CA LEU A 8 -21.37 -10.24 1.99
C LEU A 8 -22.12 -8.92 2.29
N PRO A 9 -22.84 -8.76 3.42
CA PRO A 9 -23.45 -7.49 3.79
C PRO A 9 -22.43 -6.36 4.00
N ILE A 10 -21.27 -6.69 4.57
CA ILE A 10 -20.19 -5.74 4.83
C ILE A 10 -19.54 -5.30 3.52
N ILE A 11 -19.29 -6.26 2.62
CA ILE A 11 -18.73 -5.98 1.28
C ILE A 11 -19.66 -5.06 0.49
N TYR A 12 -20.97 -5.32 0.54
CA TYR A 12 -21.97 -4.47 -0.10
C TYR A 12 -21.93 -3.04 0.46
N LEU A 13 -21.92 -2.88 1.78
CA LEU A 13 -21.85 -1.58 2.44
C LEU A 13 -20.59 -0.79 2.03
N PHE A 14 -19.42 -1.43 2.05
CA PHE A 14 -18.16 -0.80 1.66
C PHE A 14 -18.12 -0.41 0.19
N THR A 15 -18.87 -1.10 -0.67
CA THR A 15 -18.98 -0.77 -2.10
C THR A 15 -19.90 0.42 -2.34
N MET A 16 -20.99 0.54 -1.58
CA MET A 16 -21.98 1.63 -1.76
C MET A 16 -21.56 2.94 -1.10
N LEU A 17 -20.85 2.89 0.02
CA LEU A 17 -20.46 4.07 0.79
C LEU A 17 -19.73 5.16 -0.04
N PRO A 18 -18.74 4.84 -0.90
CA PRO A 18 -18.05 5.86 -1.68
C PRO A 18 -18.94 6.56 -2.70
N CYS A 19 -19.94 5.86 -3.26
CA CYS A 19 -20.88 6.41 -4.24
C CYS A 19 -21.84 7.45 -3.64
N ASN A 20 -22.03 7.43 -2.32
CA ASN A 20 -22.93 8.33 -1.60
C ASN A 20 -22.25 9.64 -1.15
N LEU A 21 -20.96 9.83 -1.47
CA LEU A 21 -20.19 10.99 -1.02
C LEU A 21 -20.08 12.04 -2.14
N ASN A 22 -20.38 13.29 -1.81
CA ASN A 22 -20.37 14.39 -2.78
C ASN A 22 -18.96 15.01 -2.99
N SER A 23 -17.98 14.70 -2.13
CA SER A 23 -16.63 15.23 -2.22
C SER A 23 -15.70 14.26 -2.95
N ALA A 24 -15.05 14.72 -4.03
CA ALA A 24 -14.17 13.88 -4.85
C ALA A 24 -12.96 13.34 -4.07
N HIS A 25 -12.30 14.16 -3.24
CA HIS A 25 -11.12 13.73 -2.48
C HIS A 25 -11.47 12.75 -1.36
N LEU A 26 -12.57 13.01 -0.64
CA LEU A 26 -13.03 12.13 0.42
C LEU A 26 -13.60 10.82 -0.16
N GLY A 27 -14.42 10.94 -1.21
CA GLY A 27 -14.99 9.81 -1.95
C GLY A 27 -13.92 8.92 -2.55
N GLY A 28 -12.90 9.50 -3.21
CA GLY A 28 -11.77 8.74 -3.77
C GLY A 28 -10.97 8.01 -2.70
N SER A 29 -10.68 8.67 -1.57
CA SER A 29 -9.95 8.05 -0.45
C SER A 29 -10.75 6.89 0.17
N ILE A 30 -12.06 7.07 0.36
CA ILE A 30 -12.95 6.05 0.92
C ILE A 30 -13.18 4.90 -0.07
N ALA A 31 -13.29 5.19 -1.37
CA ALA A 31 -13.33 4.18 -2.43
C ALA A 31 -12.05 3.33 -2.42
N PHE A 32 -10.89 3.97 -2.30
CA PHE A 32 -9.61 3.27 -2.24
C PHE A 32 -9.49 2.39 -0.98
N PHE A 33 -9.77 2.92 0.20
CA PHE A 33 -9.61 2.18 1.46
C PHE A 33 -10.68 1.11 1.68
N LEU A 34 -11.97 1.49 1.61
CA LEU A 34 -13.07 0.59 1.95
C LEU A 34 -13.57 -0.17 0.72
N GLY A 35 -13.91 0.56 -0.34
CA GLY A 35 -14.46 -0.03 -1.56
C GLY A 35 -13.50 -1.01 -2.22
N TRP A 36 -12.21 -0.73 -2.19
CA TRP A 36 -11.19 -1.59 -2.78
C TRP A 36 -10.40 -2.40 -1.73
N LEU A 37 -9.48 -1.77 -0.97
CA LEU A 37 -8.52 -2.52 -0.15
C LEU A 37 -9.20 -3.44 0.87
N SER A 38 -10.19 -2.91 1.60
CA SER A 38 -10.90 -3.65 2.64
C SER A 38 -11.68 -4.82 2.04
N ASN A 39 -12.42 -4.60 0.96
CA ASN A 39 -13.16 -5.65 0.26
C ASN A 39 -12.25 -6.79 -0.22
N PHE A 40 -11.09 -6.47 -0.81
CA PHE A 40 -10.16 -7.51 -1.27
C PHE A 40 -9.51 -8.27 -0.11
N LYS A 41 -9.21 -7.60 1.00
CA LYS A 41 -8.70 -8.25 2.22
C LYS A 41 -9.75 -9.14 2.88
N LEU A 42 -11.01 -8.69 2.95
CA LEU A 42 -12.13 -9.49 3.46
C LEU A 42 -12.42 -10.69 2.56
N LEU A 43 -12.32 -10.53 1.24
CA LEU A 43 -12.45 -11.62 0.29
C LEU A 43 -11.36 -12.67 0.50
N LEU A 44 -10.09 -12.26 0.59
CA LEU A 44 -8.98 -13.17 0.93
C LEU A 44 -9.22 -13.89 2.26
N PHE A 45 -9.66 -13.16 3.28
CA PHE A 45 -9.98 -13.72 4.59
C PHE A 45 -11.10 -14.76 4.55
N ALA A 46 -12.09 -14.59 3.68
CA ALA A 46 -13.18 -15.55 3.48
C ALA A 46 -12.69 -16.92 2.94
N PHE A 47 -11.52 -16.94 2.30
CA PHE A 47 -10.82 -18.13 1.80
C PHE A 47 -9.61 -18.53 2.65
N ASP A 48 -9.54 -18.05 3.90
CA ASP A 48 -8.44 -18.35 4.85
C ASP A 48 -7.06 -17.84 4.40
N GLN A 49 -7.03 -16.85 3.51
CA GLN A 49 -5.81 -16.26 2.94
C GLN A 49 -5.64 -14.79 3.33
N GLY A 50 -4.44 -14.26 3.06
CA GLY A 50 -4.14 -12.84 3.18
C GLY A 50 -3.75 -12.39 4.60
N PRO A 51 -3.60 -11.06 4.80
CA PRO A 51 -3.00 -10.50 6.02
C PRO A 51 -3.89 -10.61 7.27
N LEU A 52 -5.14 -11.06 7.10
CA LEU A 52 -6.13 -11.23 8.16
C LEU A 52 -6.23 -12.68 8.66
N SER A 53 -5.47 -13.61 8.07
CA SER A 53 -5.42 -15.03 8.44
C SER A 53 -4.04 -15.38 9.02
N PRO A 54 -3.94 -15.95 10.23
CA PRO A 54 -5.03 -16.30 11.16
C PRO A 54 -5.73 -15.05 11.77
N PRO A 55 -6.97 -15.19 12.28
CA PRO A 55 -7.72 -14.08 12.85
C PRO A 55 -6.94 -13.44 14.01
N LEU A 56 -6.84 -12.11 13.98
CA LEU A 56 -6.13 -11.37 15.03
C LEU A 56 -6.88 -11.39 16.36
N PRO A 57 -6.17 -11.42 17.49
CA PRO A 57 -6.76 -11.59 18.82
C PRO A 57 -7.59 -10.40 19.30
N LYS A 58 -7.42 -9.19 18.72
CA LYS A 58 -8.26 -8.02 19.07
C LYS A 58 -9.02 -7.52 17.84
N LEU A 59 -10.31 -7.26 18.02
CA LEU A 59 -11.20 -6.76 16.98
C LEU A 59 -10.69 -5.46 16.34
N LEU A 60 -10.19 -4.51 17.14
CA LEU A 60 -9.68 -3.25 16.61
C LEU A 60 -8.45 -3.44 15.72
N HIS A 61 -7.60 -4.43 15.99
CA HIS A 61 -6.50 -4.76 15.10
C HIS A 61 -7.00 -5.36 13.79
N PHE A 62 -8.00 -6.24 13.86
CA PHE A 62 -8.65 -6.80 12.66
C PHE A 62 -9.24 -5.69 11.79
N ILE A 63 -10.05 -4.80 12.36
CA ILE A 63 -10.68 -3.69 11.64
C ILE A 63 -9.62 -2.75 11.06
N SER A 64 -8.59 -2.39 11.83
CA SER A 64 -7.54 -1.49 11.37
C SER A 64 -6.77 -2.09 10.19
N ILE A 65 -6.39 -3.38 10.26
CA ILE A 65 -5.67 -4.05 9.18
C ILE A 65 -6.56 -4.30 7.97
N ALA A 66 -7.85 -4.57 8.18
CA ALA A 66 -8.82 -4.75 7.10
C ALA A 66 -9.02 -3.43 6.33
N CYS A 67 -9.32 -2.33 7.04
CA CYS A 67 -9.72 -1.08 6.40
C CYS A 67 -8.54 -0.22 5.91
N LEU A 68 -7.35 -0.33 6.49
CA LEU A 68 -6.24 0.60 6.22
C LEU A 68 -5.14 -0.06 5.39
N PRO A 69 -4.32 0.73 4.68
CA PRO A 69 -3.22 0.24 3.85
C PRO A 69 -2.01 -0.21 4.70
N ILE A 70 -2.20 -1.18 5.60
CA ILE A 70 -1.21 -1.60 6.58
C ILE A 70 -0.71 -3.00 6.28
N LYS A 71 0.62 -3.13 6.18
CA LYS A 71 1.34 -4.40 6.13
C LYS A 71 2.21 -4.50 7.37
N LEU A 72 1.91 -5.48 8.22
CA LEU A 72 2.74 -5.78 9.38
C LEU A 72 4.06 -6.38 8.88
N LYS A 73 5.19 -5.83 9.34
CA LYS A 73 6.45 -6.56 9.28
C LYS A 73 6.36 -7.73 10.26
N GLN A 74 6.21 -8.94 9.73
CA GLN A 74 6.46 -10.13 10.52
C GLN A 74 7.98 -10.28 10.66
N ASP A 75 8.46 -10.40 11.89
CA ASP A 75 9.84 -10.82 12.12
C ASP A 75 10.01 -12.22 11.48
N PRO A 76 11.14 -12.51 10.81
CA PRO A 76 11.32 -13.78 10.13
C PRO A 76 11.11 -14.96 11.09
N PRO A 77 10.54 -16.08 10.61
CA PRO A 77 10.31 -17.24 11.45
C PRO A 77 11.63 -17.69 12.10
N PRO A 78 11.61 -18.09 13.39
CA PRO A 78 12.80 -18.52 14.10
C PRO A 78 13.15 -19.94 13.65
N ASN A 79 13.61 -20.12 12.41
CA ASN A 79 14.23 -21.36 11.94
C ASN A 79 15.06 -21.11 10.68
N THR A 80 16.17 -20.40 10.86
CA THR A 80 17.44 -20.75 10.21
C THR A 80 18.55 -20.32 11.16
N LYS A 81 18.75 -21.07 12.24
CA LYS A 81 20.00 -21.03 12.99
C LYS A 81 21.08 -21.68 12.13
N ASN A 82 21.73 -20.90 11.27
CA ASN A 82 23.09 -21.23 10.87
C ASN A 82 24.04 -20.39 11.73
N ASN A 83 24.80 -21.09 12.56
CA ASN A 83 25.84 -20.58 13.44
C ASN A 83 26.73 -19.55 12.73
N LYS A 84 26.65 -18.28 13.13
CA LYS A 84 27.80 -17.38 13.22
C LYS A 84 27.68 -16.55 14.49
N ASN A 85 28.80 -16.48 15.20
CA ASN A 85 29.03 -16.00 16.57
C ASN A 85 28.33 -14.68 16.96
N PRO A 86 28.02 -14.47 18.26
CA PRO A 86 27.37 -13.26 18.73
C PRO A 86 28.41 -12.13 18.82
N SER A 87 28.45 -11.23 17.83
CA SER A 87 29.03 -9.91 18.08
C SER A 87 27.96 -9.07 18.77
N HIS A 88 28.24 -8.64 19.99
CA HIS A 88 27.47 -7.60 20.69
C HIS A 88 27.39 -6.34 19.83
N GLN A 89 26.36 -6.22 18.99
CA GLN A 89 25.94 -4.94 18.42
C GLN A 89 24.88 -4.36 19.35
N ASN A 90 25.32 -3.42 20.17
CA ASN A 90 24.46 -2.47 20.86
C ASN A 90 23.59 -1.77 19.80
N ILE A 91 22.33 -2.17 19.67
CA ILE A 91 21.33 -1.44 18.86
C ILE A 91 21.07 -0.12 19.60
N PRO A 92 21.52 1.04 19.09
CA PRO A 92 21.26 2.29 19.77
C PRO A 92 19.82 2.70 19.54
N LYS A 93 19.36 3.61 20.40
CA LYS A 93 18.03 4.26 20.52
C LYS A 93 17.53 4.97 19.23
N SER A 94 17.49 4.26 18.10
CA SER A 94 17.25 4.77 16.74
C SER A 94 15.77 4.96 16.39
N HIS A 95 14.86 4.28 17.10
CA HIS A 95 13.42 4.33 16.78
C HIS A 95 12.80 5.73 16.96
N ASN A 96 13.25 6.50 17.96
CA ASN A 96 12.73 7.84 18.18
C ASN A 96 13.28 8.86 17.17
N LEU A 97 14.56 8.74 16.80
CA LEU A 97 15.20 9.61 15.81
C LEU A 97 14.60 9.41 14.41
N THR A 98 14.32 8.16 14.04
CA THR A 98 13.65 7.81 12.77
C THR A 98 12.19 8.25 12.72
N LYS A 99 11.48 8.26 13.86
CA LYS A 99 10.10 8.78 13.94
C LYS A 99 10.04 10.31 13.79
N VAL A 100 10.93 11.04 14.48
CA VAL A 100 10.99 12.51 14.39
C VAL A 100 11.36 12.95 12.97
N THR A 101 12.38 12.33 12.36
CA THR A 101 12.79 12.62 10.98
C THR A 101 11.67 12.33 9.97
N ARG A 102 10.93 11.23 10.13
CA ARG A 102 9.77 10.92 9.27
C ARG A 102 8.61 11.91 9.45
N SER A 103 8.35 12.36 10.68
CA SER A 103 7.33 13.38 10.95
C SER A 103 7.72 14.73 10.34
N MET A 104 8.98 15.14 10.48
CA MET A 104 9.52 16.35 9.84
C MET A 104 9.40 16.27 8.32
N LEU A 105 9.72 15.12 7.72
CA LEU A 105 9.58 14.90 6.29
C LEU A 105 8.13 15.04 5.81
N LEU A 106 7.15 14.57 6.60
CA LEU A 106 5.73 14.76 6.29
C LEU A 106 5.33 16.24 6.32
N VAL A 107 5.82 17.00 7.30
CA VAL A 107 5.58 18.45 7.38
C VAL A 107 6.19 19.16 6.16
N ILE A 108 7.43 18.83 5.79
CA ILE A 108 8.08 19.39 4.59
C ILE A 108 7.25 19.08 3.33
N LYS A 109 6.77 17.85 3.18
CA LYS A 109 5.91 17.46 2.05
C LYS A 109 4.58 18.20 2.04
N ALA A 110 3.97 18.43 3.21
CA ALA A 110 2.74 19.21 3.33
C ALA A 110 2.95 20.69 2.98
N LEU A 111 4.08 21.28 3.40
CA LEU A 111 4.47 22.64 3.00
C LEU A 111 4.69 22.73 1.48
N PHE A 112 5.36 21.75 0.89
CA PHE A 112 5.57 21.69 -0.55
C PHE A 112 4.24 21.54 -1.31
N LEU A 113 3.30 20.73 -0.81
CA LEU A 113 1.96 20.65 -1.36
C LEU A 113 1.21 21.99 -1.27
N ALA A 114 1.33 22.71 -0.14
CA ALA A 114 0.74 24.03 0.01
C ALA A 114 1.32 25.05 -0.98
N MET A 115 2.63 25.02 -1.23
CA MET A 115 3.27 25.84 -2.26
C MET A 115 2.75 25.52 -3.66
N ILE A 116 2.54 24.25 -4.00
CA ILE A 116 1.94 23.85 -5.29
C ILE A 116 0.50 24.37 -5.41
N ILE A 117 -0.28 24.30 -4.33
CA ILE A 117 -1.65 24.83 -4.33
C ILE A 117 -1.63 26.34 -4.58
N HIS A 118 -0.77 27.08 -3.90
CA HIS A 118 -0.59 28.51 -4.12
C HIS A 118 -0.06 28.83 -5.53
N ALA A 119 0.76 27.96 -6.12
CA ALA A 119 1.23 28.14 -7.49
C ALA A 119 0.09 28.06 -8.53
N TYR A 120 -1.03 27.38 -8.22
CA TYR A 120 -2.18 27.34 -9.12
C TYR A 120 -2.91 28.67 -9.25
N ASP A 121 -2.77 29.60 -8.30
CA ASP A 121 -3.32 30.96 -8.44
C ASP A 121 -2.69 31.71 -9.63
N TYR A 122 -1.49 31.29 -10.05
CA TYR A 122 -0.77 31.84 -11.20
C TYR A 122 -0.89 30.97 -12.45
N ARG A 123 -1.81 29.99 -12.47
CA ARG A 123 -1.98 29.01 -13.57
C ARG A 123 -2.07 29.67 -14.94
N GLU A 124 -2.73 30.82 -15.05
CA GLU A 124 -2.90 31.54 -16.32
C GLU A 124 -1.57 32.02 -16.93
N ASN A 125 -0.55 32.25 -16.09
CA ASN A 125 0.78 32.68 -16.51
C ASN A 125 1.76 31.51 -16.73
N LEU A 126 1.35 30.29 -16.38
CA LEU A 126 2.22 29.12 -16.44
C LEU A 126 2.06 28.37 -17.76
N HIS A 127 3.18 27.90 -18.31
CA HIS A 127 3.17 27.05 -19.49
C HIS A 127 2.46 25.71 -19.20
N LEU A 128 1.78 25.14 -20.20
CA LEU A 128 1.01 23.89 -20.07
C LEU A 128 1.82 22.73 -19.47
N TYR A 129 3.07 22.54 -19.90
CA TYR A 129 3.95 21.50 -19.34
C TYR A 129 4.27 21.70 -17.86
N VAL A 130 4.38 22.95 -17.39
CA VAL A 130 4.60 23.25 -15.98
C VAL A 130 3.35 22.90 -15.18
N ILE A 131 2.17 23.26 -15.69
CA ILE A 131 0.88 22.92 -15.07
C ILE A 131 0.73 21.40 -14.96
N LEU A 132 1.02 20.64 -16.01
CA LEU A 132 0.96 19.18 -15.98
C LEU A 132 1.93 18.58 -14.94
N SER A 133 3.16 19.11 -14.88
CA SER A 133 4.15 18.70 -13.87
C SER A 133 3.67 18.99 -12.46
N LEU A 134 3.07 20.16 -12.21
CA LEU A 134 2.46 20.51 -10.92
C LEU A 134 1.32 19.56 -10.55
N TYR A 135 0.47 19.16 -11.49
CA TYR A 135 -0.57 18.16 -11.25
C TYR A 135 0.01 16.80 -10.85
N CYS A 136 1.03 16.31 -11.57
CA CYS A 136 1.71 15.06 -11.21
C CYS A 136 2.28 15.13 -9.79
N CYS A 137 2.98 16.21 -9.44
CA CYS A 137 3.54 16.42 -8.10
C CYS A 137 2.45 16.51 -7.04
N HIS A 138 1.39 17.29 -7.29
CA HIS A 138 0.25 17.43 -6.38
C HIS A 138 -0.37 16.06 -6.09
N THR A 139 -0.72 15.28 -7.12
CA THR A 139 -1.36 13.97 -6.94
C THR A 139 -0.45 13.01 -6.19
N TYR A 140 0.85 12.96 -6.52
CA TYR A 140 1.82 12.13 -5.81
C TYR A 140 1.88 12.46 -4.31
N LEU A 141 2.04 13.74 -3.97
CA LEU A 141 2.15 14.20 -2.59
C LEU A 141 0.85 14.00 -1.82
N ALA A 142 -0.29 14.30 -2.44
CA ALA A 142 -1.60 14.10 -1.84
C ALA A 142 -1.82 12.63 -1.46
N VAL A 143 -1.53 11.70 -2.38
CA VAL A 143 -1.61 10.27 -2.11
C VAL A 143 -0.65 9.86 -1.00
N GLU A 144 0.60 10.33 -1.02
CA GLU A 144 1.58 10.01 0.01
C GLU A 144 1.17 10.52 1.40
N ILE A 145 0.65 11.75 1.50
CA ILE A 145 0.19 12.34 2.75
C ILE A 145 -1.05 11.61 3.29
N VAL A 146 -2.06 11.34 2.45
CA VAL A 146 -3.27 10.61 2.86
C VAL A 146 -2.91 9.22 3.40
N LEU A 147 -2.01 8.53 2.71
CA LEU A 147 -1.53 7.21 3.13
C LEU A 147 -0.72 7.26 4.44
N ALA A 148 0.10 8.29 4.64
CA ALA A 148 0.83 8.49 5.88
C ALA A 148 -0.09 8.85 7.06
N LEU A 149 -1.11 9.68 6.84
CA LEU A 149 -2.12 10.02 7.84
C LEU A 149 -2.98 8.81 8.22
N ALA A 150 -3.24 7.88 7.30
CA ALA A 150 -3.94 6.63 7.61
C ALA A 150 -3.11 5.69 8.51
N VAL A 151 -1.79 5.67 8.33
CA VAL A 151 -0.89 4.72 9.02
C VAL A 151 -0.36 5.23 10.35
N THR A 152 -0.06 6.52 10.45
CA THR A 152 0.56 7.13 11.63
C THR A 152 -0.23 6.90 12.93
N PRO A 153 -1.56 7.11 12.97
CA PRO A 153 -2.36 6.87 14.18
C PRO A 153 -2.33 5.40 14.61
N VAL A 154 -2.43 4.47 13.65
CA VAL A 154 -2.42 3.04 13.94
C VAL A 154 -1.06 2.61 14.49
N GLN A 155 0.02 3.13 13.91
CA GLN A 155 1.36 2.89 14.44
C GLN A 155 1.53 3.46 15.86
N ALA A 156 0.96 4.64 16.14
CA ALA A 156 1.04 5.26 17.45
C ALA A 156 0.21 4.54 18.52
N ILE A 157 -0.99 4.08 18.16
CA ILE A 157 -1.92 3.42 19.09
C ILE A 157 -1.53 1.96 19.34
N PHE A 158 -1.18 1.22 18.29
CA PHE A 158 -0.95 -0.24 18.38
C PHE A 158 0.53 -0.64 18.32
N GLY A 159 1.44 0.31 18.06
CA GLY A 159 2.89 0.03 18.04
C GLY A 159 3.35 -0.85 16.87
N PHE A 160 2.54 -1.00 15.83
CA PHE A 160 2.88 -1.87 14.70
C PHE A 160 4.13 -1.40 13.95
N LYS A 161 5.03 -2.34 13.62
CA LYS A 161 6.08 -2.12 12.63
C LYS A 161 5.45 -2.19 11.23
N ILE A 162 5.12 -1.04 10.67
CA ILE A 162 4.44 -0.95 9.37
C ILE A 162 5.47 -0.75 8.25
N GLU A 163 5.31 -1.49 7.16
CA GLU A 163 6.15 -1.33 5.96
C GLU A 163 5.90 0.04 5.30
N LEU A 164 6.93 0.63 4.69
CA LEU A 164 6.80 1.92 4.00
C LEU A 164 5.93 1.73 2.76
N GLN A 165 4.95 2.62 2.55
CA GLN A 165 4.03 2.45 1.42
C GLN A 165 4.66 2.80 0.08
N PHE A 166 5.61 3.74 0.07
CA PHE A 166 6.44 4.07 -1.08
C PHE A 166 7.90 3.82 -0.75
N ASN A 167 8.67 3.29 -1.69
CA ASN A 167 10.11 3.09 -1.53
C ASN A 167 10.86 3.84 -2.64
N GLU A 168 11.00 5.15 -2.46
CA GLU A 168 11.75 6.05 -3.36
C GLU A 168 11.45 5.77 -4.85
N PRO A 169 10.19 5.93 -5.28
CA PRO A 169 9.75 5.50 -6.61
C PRO A 169 10.49 6.19 -7.75
N TYR A 170 10.99 7.40 -7.52
CA TYR A 170 11.77 8.17 -8.48
C TYR A 170 13.17 7.59 -8.77
N LEU A 171 13.66 6.65 -7.97
CA LEU A 171 14.94 5.95 -8.22
C LEU A 171 14.77 4.67 -9.05
N ALA A 172 13.55 4.33 -9.47
CA ALA A 172 13.31 3.13 -10.27
C ALA A 172 13.95 3.28 -11.66
N THR A 173 14.78 2.30 -12.04
CA THR A 173 15.35 2.23 -13.40
C THR A 173 14.42 1.52 -14.38
N PRO A 174 13.85 0.31 -14.08
CA PRO A 174 12.81 -0.27 -14.92
C PRO A 174 11.39 0.00 -14.40
N LEU A 175 10.43 0.08 -15.33
CA LEU A 175 9.01 0.28 -15.04
C LEU A 175 8.43 -0.82 -14.13
N GLN A 176 8.91 -2.04 -14.26
CA GLN A 176 8.51 -3.15 -13.38
C GLN A 176 8.90 -2.87 -11.92
N ASP A 177 10.11 -2.37 -11.67
CA ASP A 177 10.58 -2.08 -10.32
C ASP A 177 9.80 -0.92 -9.70
N PHE A 178 9.49 0.10 -10.51
CA PHE A 178 8.60 1.20 -10.12
C PHE A 178 7.26 0.67 -9.60
N TRP A 179 6.50 -0.05 -10.42
CA TRP A 179 5.14 -0.47 -10.05
C TRP A 179 5.06 -1.59 -9.02
N SER A 180 6.06 -2.49 -8.99
CA SER A 180 5.96 -3.69 -8.15
C SER A 180 6.69 -3.60 -6.81
N HIS A 181 7.76 -2.80 -6.70
CA HIS A 181 8.60 -2.76 -5.49
C HIS A 181 8.77 -1.37 -4.88
N ARG A 182 8.24 -0.32 -5.52
CA ARG A 182 8.45 1.05 -5.05
C ARG A 182 7.19 1.89 -4.96
N TRP A 183 6.24 1.68 -5.85
CA TRP A 183 4.96 2.39 -5.88
C TRP A 183 3.88 1.60 -5.14
N ASN A 184 3.37 2.16 -4.03
CA ASN A 184 2.24 1.63 -3.25
C ASN A 184 2.31 0.11 -3.00
N LEU A 185 3.23 -0.32 -2.13
CA LEU A 185 3.48 -1.74 -1.85
C LEU A 185 2.25 -2.48 -1.31
N MET A 186 1.32 -1.76 -0.68
CA MET A 186 0.05 -2.30 -0.22
C MET A 186 -0.79 -2.82 -1.38
N VAL A 187 -0.99 -2.00 -2.42
CA VAL A 187 -1.77 -2.36 -3.60
C VAL A 187 -1.17 -3.58 -4.28
N THR A 188 0.13 -3.58 -4.54
CA THR A 188 0.81 -4.72 -5.18
C THR A 188 0.71 -6.00 -4.35
N SER A 189 0.80 -5.90 -3.01
CA SER A 189 0.68 -7.05 -2.12
C SER A 189 -0.71 -7.70 -2.11
N ILE A 190 -1.76 -6.92 -2.40
CA ILE A 190 -3.14 -7.39 -2.46
C ILE A 190 -3.49 -7.89 -3.86
N LEU A 191 -3.10 -7.15 -4.90
CA LEU A 191 -3.35 -7.52 -6.30
C LEU A 191 -2.64 -8.82 -6.70
N ARG A 192 -1.44 -9.08 -6.16
CA ARG A 192 -0.68 -10.28 -6.50
C ARG A 192 -1.46 -11.59 -6.19
N PRO A 193 -1.94 -11.83 -4.95
CA PRO A 193 -2.71 -13.03 -4.64
C PRO A 193 -4.14 -13.01 -5.19
N THR A 194 -4.77 -11.84 -5.35
CA THR A 194 -6.20 -11.74 -5.72
C THR A 194 -6.44 -11.75 -7.22
N VAL A 195 -5.54 -11.18 -8.01
CA VAL A 195 -5.73 -10.96 -9.45
C VAL A 195 -4.62 -11.63 -10.24
N TYR A 196 -3.36 -11.32 -9.95
CA TYR A 196 -2.24 -11.76 -10.79
C TYR A 196 -2.06 -13.29 -10.78
N ILE A 197 -2.01 -13.93 -9.60
CA ILE A 197 -1.82 -15.39 -9.51
C ILE A 197 -3.00 -16.16 -10.14
N PRO A 198 -4.27 -15.85 -9.83
CA PRO A 198 -5.40 -16.53 -10.46
C PRO A 198 -5.42 -16.37 -11.99
N ILE A 199 -5.25 -15.15 -12.49
CA ILE A 199 -5.22 -14.89 -13.94
C ILE A 199 -4.06 -15.63 -14.58
N ARG A 200 -2.85 -15.56 -14.00
CA ARG A 200 -1.69 -16.31 -14.52
C ARG A 200 -1.97 -17.80 -14.59
N ARG A 201 -2.60 -18.39 -13.57
CA ARG A 201 -2.93 -19.82 -13.52
C ARG A 201 -3.97 -20.21 -14.59
N ILE A 202 -5.01 -19.40 -14.76
CA ILE A 202 -6.01 -19.60 -15.82
C ILE A 202 -5.34 -19.48 -17.19
N SER A 203 -4.55 -18.43 -17.42
CA SER A 203 -3.82 -18.23 -18.67
C SER A 203 -2.85 -19.38 -18.95
N THR A 204 -2.11 -19.89 -17.97
CA THR A 204 -1.22 -21.05 -18.19
C THR A 204 -1.99 -22.33 -18.51
N ASN A 205 -3.20 -22.49 -17.97
CA ASN A 205 -4.05 -23.63 -18.25
C ASN A 205 -4.73 -23.52 -19.63
N VAL A 206 -5.09 -22.31 -20.06
CA VAL A 206 -5.78 -22.04 -21.33
C VAL A 206 -4.81 -21.98 -22.51
N ILE A 207 -3.65 -21.34 -22.33
CA ILE A 207 -2.64 -21.14 -23.39
C ILE A 207 -1.71 -22.37 -23.50
N GLY A 208 -1.77 -23.28 -22.53
CA GLY A 208 -0.88 -24.44 -22.44
C GLY A 208 0.55 -24.06 -22.09
N SER A 209 1.31 -25.02 -21.56
CA SER A 209 2.73 -24.89 -21.17
C SER A 209 3.68 -24.39 -22.28
N ARG A 210 3.19 -24.21 -23.52
CA ARG A 210 3.99 -23.83 -24.69
C ARG A 210 4.51 -22.39 -24.68
N TRP A 211 3.83 -21.44 -24.03
CA TRP A 211 4.27 -20.03 -24.00
C TRP A 211 4.97 -19.62 -22.69
N ALA A 212 5.03 -20.52 -21.70
CA ALA A 212 5.69 -20.27 -20.41
C ALA A 212 7.22 -20.16 -20.52
N ALA A 213 7.81 -20.55 -21.66
CA ALA A 213 9.26 -20.48 -21.91
C ALA A 213 9.75 -19.10 -22.41
N LEU A 214 8.86 -18.20 -22.84
CA LEU A 214 9.29 -16.95 -23.49
C LEU A 214 9.61 -15.76 -22.56
N PRO A 215 9.07 -15.63 -21.32
CA PRO A 215 9.49 -14.52 -20.46
C PRO A 215 10.87 -14.73 -19.82
N ALA A 216 11.50 -15.91 -19.98
CA ALA A 216 12.83 -16.18 -19.45
C ALA A 216 13.97 -15.51 -20.25
N ILE A 217 13.68 -14.98 -21.45
CA ILE A 217 14.69 -14.41 -22.37
C ILE A 217 14.80 -12.87 -22.25
N ILE A 218 13.86 -12.19 -21.57
CA ILE A 218 13.94 -10.75 -21.35
C ILE A 218 14.24 -10.49 -19.88
N ARG A 219 15.49 -10.78 -19.49
CA ARG A 219 16.10 -10.26 -18.26
C ARG A 219 17.16 -9.24 -18.68
N PRO A 220 16.91 -7.93 -18.54
CA PRO A 220 17.97 -6.95 -18.67
C PRO A 220 18.95 -7.15 -17.51
N SER A 221 20.22 -7.28 -17.87
CA SER A 221 21.42 -7.22 -17.01
C SER A 221 21.49 -5.93 -16.21
#